data_AF-A0A1R4HD57-F1
#
_entry.id   AF-A0A1R4HD57-F1
#
_cell.length_a   1.000
_cell.length_b   1.000
_cell.length_c   1.000
_cell.angle_alpha   90.00
_cell.angle_beta   90.00
_cell.angle_gamma   90.00
#
_symmetry.space_group_name_H-M   'P 1'
#
loop_
_entity.id
_entity.type
_entity.pdbx_description
1 polymer ?
#
loop_
_entity_poly.entity_id
_entity_poly.type
_entity_poly.pdbx_seq_one_letter_code
_entity_poly.pdbx_strand_id
1 'polypeptide(L)' 'MILKKQLIEEIEQIPDNKLAEIYDLIHYFRIGLTQEKPKKIPIFGCAKGMFKMSDDFDEPLDDFKDYMP' A
#
# COMPACT_ATOMS: atom_id res chain seq x y z
N MET A 1 15.40 22.71 3.19
CA MET A 1 14.16 23.09 2.48
C MET A 1 14.46 24.10 1.34
N ILE A 2 15.39 23.78 0.43
CA ILE A 2 15.75 24.70 -0.66
C ILE A 2 14.70 24.64 -1.78
N LEU A 3 14.25 23.42 -2.12
CA LEU A 3 13.29 23.18 -3.20
C LEU A 3 11.92 23.82 -2.96
N LYS A 4 11.41 23.79 -1.71
CA LYS A 4 10.12 24.41 -1.36
C LYS A 4 10.15 25.93 -1.58
N LYS A 5 11.29 26.56 -1.30
CA LYS A 5 11.45 28.01 -1.48
C LYS A 5 11.45 28.37 -2.96
N GLN A 6 12.21 27.64 -3.78
CA GLN A 6 12.25 27.82 -5.24
C GLN A 6 10.86 27.65 -5.87
N LEU A 7 10.07 26.68 -5.38
CA LEU A 7 8.72 26.46 -5.87
C LEU A 7 7.80 27.67 -5.61
N ILE A 8 7.90 28.29 -4.44
CA ILE A 8 7.09 29.47 -4.08
C ILE A 8 7.50 30.66 -4.96
N GLU A 9 8.80 30.89 -5.14
CA GLU A 9 9.32 31.96 -6.00
C GLU A 9 8.84 31.81 -7.45
N GLU A 10 8.83 30.59 -8.00
CA GLU A 10 8.31 30.31 -9.34
C GLU A 10 6.79 30.54 -9.46
N ILE A 11 6.01 30.13 -8.45
CA ILE A 11 4.55 30.35 -8.44
C ILE A 11 4.21 31.85 -8.43
N GLU A 12 5.00 32.67 -7.73
CA GLU A 12 4.82 34.13 -7.70
C GLU A 12 5.09 34.81 -9.06
N GLN A 13 5.89 34.20 -9.94
CA GLN A 13 6.15 34.72 -11.28
C GLN A 13 5.09 34.31 -12.31
N ILE A 14 4.16 33.42 -11.95
CA ILE A 14 3.10 32.94 -12.84
C ILE A 14 1.93 33.93 -12.83
N PRO A 15 1.39 34.30 -14.01
CA PRO A 15 0.21 35.17 -14.07
C PRO A 15 -1.05 34.49 -13.52
N ASP A 16 -1.95 35.28 -12.92
CA ASP A 16 -3.14 34.80 -12.21
C ASP A 16 -4.03 33.85 -13.02
N ASN A 17 -4.08 34.04 -14.33
CA ASN A 17 -4.87 33.22 -15.24
C ASN A 17 -4.42 31.75 -15.33
N LYS A 18 -3.20 31.43 -14.88
CA LYS A 18 -2.67 30.05 -14.84
C LYS A 18 -2.59 29.47 -13.43
N LEU A 19 -2.83 30.27 -12.39
CA LEU A 19 -2.78 29.80 -11.01
C LEU A 19 -3.84 28.74 -10.72
N ALA A 20 -4.98 28.78 -11.41
CA ALA A 20 -6.03 27.76 -11.30
C ALA A 20 -5.53 26.37 -11.74
N GLU A 21 -4.85 26.27 -12.89
CA GLU A 21 -4.30 25.01 -13.41
C GLU A 21 -3.22 24.46 -12.47
N ILE A 22 -2.36 25.33 -11.94
CA ILE A 22 -1.31 24.95 -10.98
C ILE A 22 -1.92 24.47 -9.66
N TYR A 23 -2.96 25.16 -9.17
CA TYR A 23 -3.69 24.75 -7.99
C TYR A 23 -4.28 23.35 -8.15
N ASP A 24 -4.97 23.09 -9.26
CA ASP A 24 -5.59 21.80 -9.54
C ASP A 24 -4.56 20.67 -9.56
N LEU A 25 -3.39 20.90 -10.17
CA LEU A 25 -2.30 19.94 -10.22
C LEU A 25 -1.75 19.66 -8.81
N ILE A 26 -1.43 20.69 -8.03
CA ILE A 26 -0.94 20.52 -6.64
C ILE A 26 -2.00 19.84 -5.78
N HIS A 27 -3.26 20.21 -5.95
CA HIS A 27 -4.39 19.66 -5.23
C HIS A 27 -4.57 18.16 -5.54
N TYR A 28 -4.46 17.78 -6.82
CA TYR A 28 -4.48 16.40 -7.26
C TYR A 28 -3.34 15.59 -6.64
N PHE A 29 -2.09 16.10 -6.68
CA PHE A 29 -0.96 15.45 -6.03
C PHE A 29 -1.16 15.29 -4.53
N ARG A 30 -1.65 16.32 -3.84
CA ARG A 30 -1.97 16.25 -2.41
C ARG A 30 -2.98 15.14 -2.14
N ILE A 31 -4.10 15.12 -2.86
CA ILE A 31 -5.15 14.11 -2.69
C ILE A 31 -4.59 12.71 -2.98
N GLY A 32 -3.90 12.52 -4.10
CA GLY A 32 -3.34 11.23 -4.50
C GLY A 32 -2.30 10.68 -3.51
N LEU A 33 -1.55 11.55 -2.84
CA LEU A 33 -0.62 11.15 -1.77
C LEU A 33 -1.33 10.85 -0.44
N THR A 34 -2.51 11.43 -0.21
CA THR A 34 -3.30 11.22 1.01
C THR A 34 -4.22 10.00 0.90
N GLN A 35 -4.46 9.49 -0.31
CA GLN A 35 -5.14 8.22 -0.49
C GLN A 35 -4.23 7.09 0.01
N GLU A 36 -4.50 6.60 1.22
CA GLU A 36 -3.97 5.32 1.65
C GLU A 36 -4.35 4.28 0.60
N LYS A 37 -3.34 3.61 0.03
CA LYS A 37 -3.62 2.48 -0.86
C LYS A 37 -4.58 1.56 -0.10
N PRO A 38 -5.73 1.17 -0.69
CA PRO A 38 -6.68 0.32 0.00
C PRO A 38 -5.90 -0.89 0.50
N LYS A 39 -5.90 -1.11 1.82
CA LYS A 39 -5.25 -2.28 2.41
C LYS A 39 -5.84 -3.49 1.70
N LYS A 40 -4.98 -4.33 1.11
CA LYS A 40 -5.42 -5.56 0.45
C LYS A 40 -6.05 -6.44 1.53
N ILE A 41 -7.38 -6.52 1.55
CA ILE A 41 -8.11 -7.40 2.45
C ILE A 41 -8.00 -8.80 1.84
N PRO A 42 -7.43 -9.79 2.55
CA PRO A 42 -7.38 -11.16 2.05
C PRO A 42 -8.81 -11.68 1.86
N ILE A 43 -9.08 -12.25 0.69
CA ILE A 43 -10.36 -12.89 0.36
C ILE A 43 -10.25 -14.39 0.55
N PHE A 44 -11.39 -15.08 0.70
CA PHE A 44 -11.43 -16.53 0.79
C PHE A 44 -10.66 -17.18 -0.38
N GLY A 45 -9.74 -18.08 -0.06
CA GLY A 45 -8.92 -18.77 -1.07
C GLY A 45 -7.75 -17.96 -1.63
N CYS A 46 -7.43 -16.76 -1.11
CA CYS A 46 -6.32 -15.94 -1.61
C CYS A 46 -4.93 -16.61 -1.51
N ALA A 47 -4.80 -17.64 -0.66
CA ALA A 47 -3.59 -18.44 -0.48
C ALA A 47 -3.71 -19.86 -1.08
N LYS A 48 -4.75 -20.14 -1.88
CA LYS A 48 -4.95 -21.47 -2.49
C LYS A 48 -3.77 -21.78 -3.41
N GLY A 49 -3.11 -22.91 -3.17
CA GLY A 49 -1.92 -23.34 -3.93
C GLY A 49 -0.61 -22.66 -3.53
N MET A 50 -0.62 -21.78 -2.52
CA MET A 50 0.61 -21.16 -2.00
C MET A 50 1.48 -22.14 -1.20
N PHE A 51 0.87 -23.20 -0.66
CA PHE A 51 1.54 -24.23 0.13
C PHE A 51 1.24 -25.60 -0.45
N LYS A 52 2.25 -26.48 -0.42
CA LYS A 52 2.11 -27.91 -0.69
C LYS A 52 2.20 -28.63 0.65
N MET A 53 1.15 -29.36 1.01
CA MET A 53 1.22 -30.28 2.15
C MET A 53 1.99 -31.53 1.73
N SER A 54 2.78 -32.05 2.66
CA SER A 54 3.39 -33.37 2.52
C SER A 54 2.33 -34.44 2.72
N ASP A 55 2.53 -35.62 2.13
CA ASP A 55 1.56 -36.71 2.17
C ASP A 55 1.41 -37.31 3.59
N ASP A 56 2.39 -37.07 4.46
CA ASP A 56 2.48 -37.50 5.87
C ASP A 56 2.01 -36.41 6.87
N PHE A 57 1.38 -35.32 6.40
CA PHE A 57 0.98 -34.21 7.30
C PHE A 57 0.04 -34.63 8.43
N ASP A 58 -0.84 -35.60 8.17
CA ASP A 58 -1.80 -36.13 9.15
C ASP A 58 -1.18 -37.25 10.02
N GLU A 59 0.08 -37.65 9.77
CA GLU A 59 0.73 -38.67 10.58
C GLU A 59 1.02 -38.15 12.00
N PRO A 60 0.83 -39.00 13.03
CA PRO A 60 1.08 -38.59 14.40
C PRO A 60 2.56 -38.30 14.61
N LEU A 61 2.84 -37.14 15.19
CA LEU A 61 4.18 -36.80 15.63
C LEU A 61 4.58 -37.71 16.80
N ASP A 62 5.79 -38.26 16.73
CA ASP A 62 6.32 -39.19 17.75
C ASP A 62 6.25 -38.59 19.17
N ASP A 63 6.49 -37.30 19.30
CA ASP A 63 6.45 -36.54 20.57
C ASP A 63 5.04 -36.38 21.15
N PHE A 64 3.99 -36.70 20.38
CA PHE A 64 2.58 -36.55 20.77
C PHE A 64 1.88 -37.89 21.03
N LYS A 65 2.60 -39.01 20.94
CA LYS A 65 2.03 -40.36 21.17
C LYS A 65 1.38 -40.51 22.54
N ASP A 66 1.97 -39.90 23.57
CA ASP A 66 1.46 -39.96 24.95
C ASP A 66 0.13 -39.18 25.16
N TYR A 67 -0.29 -38.40 24.16
CA TYR A 67 -1.51 -37.58 24.20
C TYR A 67 -2.64 -38.13 23.31
N MET A 68 -2.42 -39.24 22.60
CA MET A 68 -3.46 -39.92 21.83
C MET A 68 -4.22 -40.93 22.73
N PRO A 69 -5.55 -40.84 22.84
CA PRO A 69 -6.37 -41.73 23.69
C PRO A 69 -6.49 -43.16 23.15
#